data_AF-A0A2V8DXX7-F1
#
_entry.id   AF-A0A2V8DXX7-F1
#
_cell.length_a   1.000
_cell.length_b   1.000
_cell.length_c   1.000
_cell.angle_alpha   90.00
_cell.angle_beta   90.00
_cell.angle_gamma   90.00
#
_symmetry.space_group_name_H-M   'P 1'
#
loop_
_entity.id
_entity.type
_entity.pdbx_description
1 polymer ?
#
loop_
_entity_poly.entity_id
_entity_poly.type
_entity_poly.pdbx_seq_one_letter_code
_entity_poly.pdbx_strand_id
1 'polypeptide(L)'
;MNRREFLLFKKVRGQRVAELSCERLFMRVVDSQLMRGSSVSSDDRPWVGEPPRVVDEITTDELFADLERGLRGVDVVRVVDAAWLTSAELRKRLTSVLDGFRAGGGQTIGEA
;
A
#
# COMPACT_ATOMS: atom_id res chain seq x y z
N MET A 1 -1.36 2.84 9.74
CA MET A 1 -0.47 1.76 9.23
C MET A 1 0.95 2.30 8.95
N ASN A 2 2.00 1.49 9.04
CA ASN A 2 3.39 1.96 8.85
C ASN A 2 3.75 2.02 7.36
N ARG A 3 3.65 3.20 6.72
CA ARG A 3 4.10 3.47 5.34
C ARG A 3 5.53 3.00 4.99
N ARG A 4 6.37 2.73 5.99
CA ARG A 4 7.71 2.13 5.88
C ARG A 4 7.71 0.66 5.45
N GLU A 5 6.55 0.02 5.43
CA GLU A 5 6.41 -1.40 5.12
C GLU A 5 6.21 -1.73 3.64
N PHE A 6 6.07 -0.73 2.78
CA PHE A 6 6.05 -0.95 1.33
C PHE A 6 6.80 0.14 0.58
N LEU A 7 6.99 1.30 1.22
CA LEU A 7 7.92 2.34 0.78
C LEU A 7 9.20 2.32 1.62
N LEU A 8 10.32 2.04 0.96
CA LEU A 8 11.64 2.19 1.56
C LEU A 8 12.20 3.56 1.18
N PHE A 9 12.16 4.49 2.13
CA PHE A 9 12.69 5.84 1.91
C PHE A 9 14.22 5.82 2.02
N LYS A 10 14.88 6.27 0.97
CA LYS A 10 16.32 6.48 0.90
C LYS A 10 16.60 7.94 0.57
N LYS A 11 17.65 8.50 1.16
CA LYS A 11 18.19 9.79 0.72
C LYS A 11 19.42 9.52 -0.13
N VAL A 12 19.37 9.87 -1.42
CA VAL A 12 20.51 9.69 -2.35
C VAL A 12 20.86 11.04 -2.92
N ARG A 13 22.10 11.51 -2.68
CA ARG A 13 22.61 12.81 -3.19
C ARG A 13 21.66 14.01 -2.91
N GLY A 14 21.01 14.03 -1.75
CA GLY A 14 20.07 15.09 -1.37
C GLY A 14 18.64 14.92 -1.89
N GLN A 15 18.38 13.96 -2.79
CA GLN A 15 17.04 13.61 -3.25
C GLN A 15 16.38 12.60 -2.31
N ARG A 16 15.07 12.76 -2.09
CA ARG A 16 14.23 11.81 -1.36
C ARG A 16 13.76 10.76 -2.35
N VAL A 17 14.38 9.60 -2.31
CA VAL A 17 14.03 8.44 -3.14
C VAL A 17 13.13 7.52 -2.32
N ALA A 18 12.02 7.04 -2.88
CA ALA A 18 11.22 5.99 -2.27
C ALA A 18 11.24 4.75 -3.15
N GLU A 19 11.63 3.61 -2.59
CA GLU A 19 11.52 2.32 -3.25
C GLU A 19 10.17 1.71 -2.94
N LEU A 20 9.37 1.45 -3.97
CA LEU A 20 8.07 0.79 -3.88
C LEU A 20 8.23 -0.67 -4.28
N SER A 21 8.06 -1.59 -3.32
CA SER A 21 8.07 -3.03 -3.60
C SER A 21 6.67 -3.52 -3.93
N CYS A 22 6.50 -3.99 -5.17
CA CYS A 22 5.24 -4.57 -5.64
C CYS A 22 4.92 -5.89 -4.93
N GLU A 23 5.93 -6.64 -4.50
CA GLU A 23 5.75 -7.82 -3.63
C GLU A 23 5.09 -7.45 -2.30
N ARG A 24 5.65 -6.46 -1.58
CA ARG A 24 5.11 -6.05 -0.29
C ARG A 24 3.71 -5.43 -0.43
N LEU A 25 3.46 -4.69 -1.51
CA LEU A 25 2.13 -4.19 -1.84
C LEU A 25 1.14 -5.34 -2.07
N PHE A 26 1.52 -6.34 -2.89
CA PHE A 26 0.69 -7.50 -3.19
C PHE A 26 0.39 -8.32 -1.94
N MET A 27 1.41 -8.65 -1.14
CA MET A 27 1.23 -9.36 0.13
C MET A 27 0.24 -8.64 1.05
N ARG A 28 0.28 -7.31 1.11
CA ARG A 28 -0.67 -6.52 1.91
C ARG A 28 -2.10 -6.54 1.39
N VAL A 29 -2.26 -6.52 0.07
CA VAL A 29 -3.58 -6.68 -0.56
C VAL A 29 -4.14 -8.09 -0.34
N VAL A 30 -3.29 -9.12 -0.33
CA VAL A 30 -3.69 -10.49 -0.01
C VAL A 30 -4.01 -10.63 1.48
N ASP A 31 -3.19 -10.07 2.36
CA ASP A 31 -3.38 -10.05 3.82
C ASP A 31 -4.72 -9.40 4.20
N SER A 32 -5.04 -8.23 3.60
CA SER A 32 -6.32 -7.58 3.83
C SER A 32 -7.52 -8.39 3.34
N GLN A 33 -7.40 -9.08 2.20
CA GLN A 33 -8.45 -9.97 1.71
C GLN A 33 -8.64 -11.21 2.59
N LEU A 34 -7.55 -11.78 3.12
CA LEU A 34 -7.62 -12.92 4.05
C LEU A 34 -8.31 -12.53 5.36
N MET A 35 -8.08 -11.31 5.83
CA MET A 35 -8.69 -10.78 7.05
C MET A 35 -10.18 -10.48 6.86
N ARG A 36 -10.62 -10.06 5.65
CA ARG A 36 -12.05 -9.90 5.29
C ARG A 36 -12.84 -11.21 5.29
N GLY A 37 -12.19 -12.33 5.02
CA GLY A 37 -12.81 -13.67 5.03
C GLY A 37 -13.01 -14.27 6.43
N SER A 38 -12.32 -13.74 7.44
CA SER A 38 -12.47 -14.14 8.85
C SER A 38 -13.36 -13.18 9.62
N SER A 39 -14.52 -12.82 9.05
CA SER A 39 -15.63 -12.33 9.85
C SER A 39 -16.18 -13.52 10.65
N VAL A 40 -15.50 -13.85 11.75
CA VAL A 40 -16.04 -14.78 12.73
C VAL A 40 -17.39 -14.20 13.15
N SER A 41 -18.47 -14.85 12.70
CA SER A 41 -19.80 -14.66 13.24
C SER A 41 -19.74 -15.11 14.70
N SER A 42 -19.37 -14.19 15.58
CA SER A 42 -19.40 -14.41 17.03
C SER A 42 -20.82 -14.16 17.49
N ASP A 43 -21.70 -15.10 17.15
CA ASP A 43 -22.91 -15.35 17.93
C ASP A 43 -22.68 -16.68 18.65
N ASP A 44 -22.18 -16.60 19.88
CA ASP A 44 -22.75 -17.30 21.04
C ASP A 44 -21.97 -16.90 22.32
N ARG A 45 -22.53 -15.92 23.04
CA ARG A 45 -22.57 -15.71 24.52
C ARG A 45 -21.82 -14.53 25.18
N PRO A 46 -22.40 -14.00 26.29
CA PRO A 46 -22.41 -12.58 26.62
C PRO A 46 -21.40 -12.25 27.72
N TRP A 47 -20.23 -11.76 27.35
CA TRP A 47 -19.39 -10.97 28.24
C TRP A 47 -19.41 -9.53 27.75
N VAL A 48 -20.18 -8.71 28.48
CA VAL A 48 -20.26 -7.26 28.32
C VAL A 48 -18.88 -6.67 28.62
N GLY A 49 -18.27 -6.03 27.61
CA GLY A 49 -17.25 -5.01 27.90
C GLY A 49 -15.95 -5.05 27.11
N GLU A 50 -15.73 -5.92 26.13
CA GLU A 50 -14.68 -5.64 25.15
C GLU A 50 -15.27 -4.69 24.09
N PRO A 51 -14.75 -3.45 23.94
CA PRO A 51 -15.14 -2.61 22.81
C PRO A 51 -14.87 -3.42 21.54
N PRO A 52 -15.72 -3.30 20.49
CA PRO A 52 -15.46 -4.00 19.25
C PRO A 52 -14.02 -3.70 18.89
N ARG A 53 -13.18 -4.74 18.80
CA ARG A 53 -11.91 -4.60 18.12
C ARG A 53 -12.30 -4.22 16.71
N VAL A 54 -12.36 -2.92 16.47
CA VAL A 54 -12.32 -2.32 15.15
C VAL A 54 -10.94 -2.75 14.67
N VAL A 55 -10.85 -3.97 14.16
CA VAL A 55 -9.83 -4.33 13.21
C VAL A 55 -10.01 -3.28 12.14
N ASP A 56 -9.14 -2.27 12.14
CA ASP A 56 -9.02 -1.34 11.02
C ASP A 56 -8.87 -2.23 9.79
N GLU A 57 -10.00 -2.47 9.11
CA GLU A 57 -10.08 -3.22 7.87
C GLU A 57 -9.34 -2.38 6.85
N ILE A 58 -8.01 -2.50 6.82
CA ILE A 58 -7.22 -1.78 5.83
C ILE A 58 -7.69 -2.27 4.47
N THR A 59 -8.47 -1.44 3.81
CA THR A 59 -8.94 -1.71 2.48
C THR A 59 -7.81 -1.46 1.49
N THR A 60 -7.90 -2.08 0.31
CA THR A 60 -6.98 -1.76 -0.78
C THR A 60 -6.97 -0.25 -1.08
N ASP A 61 -8.13 0.40 -1.02
CA ASP A 61 -8.28 1.86 -1.15
C ASP A 61 -7.44 2.64 -0.12
N GLU A 62 -7.53 2.28 1.16
CA GLU A 62 -6.73 2.94 2.21
C GLU A 62 -5.23 2.71 2.03
N LEU A 63 -4.83 1.51 1.58
CA LEU A 63 -3.44 1.20 1.25
C LEU A 63 -2.89 2.12 0.14
N PHE A 64 -3.67 2.34 -0.92
CA PHE A 64 -3.31 3.25 -2.00
C PHE A 64 -3.32 4.71 -1.54
N ALA A 65 -4.27 5.13 -0.71
CA ALA A 65 -4.28 6.47 -0.13
C ALA A 65 -3.06 6.72 0.78
N ASP A 66 -2.65 5.72 1.56
CA ASP A 66 -1.42 5.78 2.37
C ASP A 66 -0.16 5.82 1.51
N LEU A 67 -0.15 5.08 0.39
CA LEU A 67 0.91 5.16 -0.62
C LEU A 67 1.02 6.57 -1.21
N GLU A 68 -0.07 7.14 -1.70
CA GLU A 68 -0.11 8.50 -2.25
C GLU A 68 0.37 9.54 -1.24
N ARG A 69 -0.09 9.43 0.02
CA ARG A 69 0.36 10.29 1.12
C ARG A 69 1.85 10.10 1.43
N GLY A 70 2.36 8.88 1.31
CA GLY A 70 3.78 8.56 1.47
C GLY A 70 4.66 9.12 0.36
N LEU A 71 4.13 9.20 -0.87
CA LEU A 71 4.82 9.78 -2.02
C LEU A 71 4.88 11.31 -1.98
N ARG A 72 4.05 11.98 -1.17
CA ARG A 72 4.12 13.44 -0.99
C ARG A 72 5.46 13.84 -0.39
N GLY A 73 6.26 14.56 -1.18
CA GLY A 73 7.62 14.95 -0.79
C GLY A 73 8.65 13.85 -1.04
N VAL A 74 8.38 12.92 -1.94
CA VAL A 74 9.39 12.08 -2.58
C VAL A 74 9.71 12.73 -3.93
N ASP A 75 10.99 12.75 -4.28
CA ASP A 75 11.45 13.34 -5.54
C ASP A 75 11.58 12.24 -6.62
N VAL A 76 11.93 11.02 -6.21
CA VAL A 76 12.10 9.86 -7.10
C VAL A 76 11.45 8.60 -6.52
N VAL A 77 10.65 7.88 -7.30
CA VAL A 77 10.07 6.58 -6.93
C VAL A 77 10.73 5.48 -7.74
N ARG A 78 11.25 4.45 -7.08
CA ARG A 78 11.82 3.28 -7.74
C ARG A 78 10.91 2.08 -7.54
N VAL A 79 10.31 1.59 -8.61
CA VAL A 79 9.44 0.41 -8.58
C VAL A 79 10.33 -0.84 -8.64
N VAL A 80 10.14 -1.75 -7.69
CA VAL A 80 10.87 -3.03 -7.62
C VAL A 80 9.88 -4.18 -7.53
N ASP A 81 10.33 -5.36 -7.95
CA ASP A 81 9.56 -6.61 -7.91
C ASP A 81 8.24 -6.56 -8.72
N ALA A 82 8.22 -5.83 -9.83
CA ALA A 82 7.04 -5.67 -10.70
C ALA A 82 6.41 -7.00 -11.17
N ALA A 83 7.17 -8.10 -11.14
CA ALA A 83 6.67 -9.46 -11.37
C ALA A 83 5.51 -9.86 -10.44
N TRP A 84 5.38 -9.24 -9.27
CA TRP A 84 4.28 -9.46 -8.33
C TRP A 84 2.99 -8.70 -8.68
N LEU A 85 3.00 -7.80 -9.67
CA LEU A 85 1.79 -7.16 -10.21
C LEU A 85 0.99 -8.11 -11.12
N THR A 86 0.71 -9.31 -10.60
CA THR A 86 -0.06 -10.37 -11.27
C THR A 86 -1.48 -9.92 -11.60
N SER A 87 -2.04 -9.02 -10.79
CA SER A 87 -3.38 -8.46 -10.96
C SER A 87 -3.37 -7.25 -11.88
N ALA A 88 -4.14 -7.32 -12.98
CA ALA A 88 -4.29 -6.19 -13.92
C ALA A 88 -4.90 -4.94 -13.25
N GLU A 89 -5.85 -5.12 -12.34
CA GLU A 89 -6.45 -4.02 -11.57
C GLU A 89 -5.43 -3.36 -10.63
N LEU A 90 -4.60 -4.16 -9.95
CA LEU A 90 -3.54 -3.65 -9.08
C LEU A 90 -2.53 -2.82 -9.87
N ARG A 91 -2.13 -3.33 -11.04
CA ARG A 91 -1.22 -2.64 -11.96
C ARG A 91 -1.82 -1.32 -12.43
N LYS A 92 -3.05 -1.34 -12.96
CA LYS A 92 -3.75 -0.14 -13.44
C LYS A 92 -3.85 0.93 -12.35
N ARG A 93 -4.16 0.51 -11.12
CA ARG A 93 -4.26 1.41 -9.96
C ARG A 93 -2.92 1.99 -9.55
N LEU A 94 -1.86 1.17 -9.55
CA LEU A 94 -0.50 1.65 -9.32
C LEU A 94 -0.05 2.62 -10.42
N THR A 95 -0.28 2.30 -11.69
CA THR A 95 0.03 3.18 -12.82
C THR A 95 -0.68 4.53 -12.67
N SER A 96 -1.95 4.54 -12.25
CA SER A 96 -2.69 5.79 -11.99
C SER A 96 -2.04 6.65 -10.90
N VAL A 97 -1.55 6.04 -9.82
CA VAL A 97 -0.86 6.75 -8.72
C VAL A 97 0.50 7.29 -9.20
N LEU A 98 1.26 6.48 -9.95
CA LEU A 98 2.54 6.89 -10.50
C LEU A 98 2.39 8.00 -11.55
N ASP A 99 1.32 7.99 -12.33
CA ASP A 99 1.00 9.04 -13.30
C ASP A 99 0.71 10.37 -12.59
N GLY A 100 -0.11 10.36 -11.54
CA GLY A 100 -0.35 11.53 -10.69
C GLY A 100 0.93 12.07 -10.03
N PHE A 101 1.82 11.16 -9.60
CA PHE A 101 3.13 11.54 -9.05
C PHE A 101 4.05 12.18 -10.11
N ARG A 102 4.08 11.63 -11.34
CA ARG A 102 4.83 12.20 -12.46
C ARG A 102 4.30 13.57 -12.87
N ALA A 103 2.97 13.74 -12.91
CA ALA A 103 2.33 15.02 -13.18
C ALA A 103 2.68 16.09 -12.12
N GLY A 104 2.92 15.66 -10.87
CA GLY A 104 3.40 16.52 -9.78
C GLY A 104 4.90 16.86 -9.84
N GLY A 105 5.63 16.42 -10.87
CA GLY A 105 7.07 16.69 -11.05
C GLY A 105 7.99 15.62 -10.46
N GLY A 106 7.45 14.49 -9.98
CA GLY A 106 8.23 13.37 -9.47
C GLY A 106 8.75 12.47 -10.58
N GLN A 107 9.90 11.83 -10.37
CA GLN A 107 10.48 10.89 -11.35
C GLN A 107 10.24 9.44 -10.94
N THR A 108 9.92 8.55 -11.88
CA THR A 108 9.81 7.12 -11.60
C THR A 108 10.92 6.34 -12.29
N ILE A 109 11.55 5.40 -11.59
CA ILE A 109 12.60 4.53 -12.11
C ILE A 109 12.11 3.09 -12.04
N GLY A 110 12.16 2.38 -13.17
CA GLY A 110 11.62 1.03 -13.32
C GLY A 110 10.27 1.02 -14.05
N GLU A 111 9.99 -0.05 -14.76
CA GLU A 111 8.68 -0.29 -15.39
C GLU A 111 7.72 -0.91 -14.38
N ALA A 112 6.46 -0.44 -14.39
CA ALA A 112 5.35 -0.94 -13.58
C ALA A 112 4.23 -1.43 -14.51
#